data_AF-A0A2X3KLU3-F1
#
_entry.id   AF-A0A2X3KLU3-F1
#
_cell.length_a   1.000
_cell.length_b   1.000
_cell.length_c   1.000
_cell.angle_alpha   90.00
_cell.angle_beta   90.00
_cell.angle_gamma   90.00
#
_symmetry.space_group_name_H-M   'P 1'
#
loop_
_entity.id
_entity.type
_entity.pdbx_description
1 polymer ?
#
loop_
_entity_poly.entity_id
_entity_poly.type
_entity_poly.pdbx_seq_one_letter_code
_entity_poly.pdbx_strand_id
1 'polypeptide(L)'
;MGDKRRSGFLIPNAKYTTTNYFEFYLPYYWNIAPNMDATITPHYMHRRGNIMWENEFRYLSQAGAGLMELDYLPSDKVYEDEHPNDDSSRRWLFYWNHSGSWIRCGVSTSTTPKVSDPSYFNDFDNKYGSSTDGYATQKFSVGYAVQNFNATVSTKQFQVFSEQNTSSYSAEPQLDVNYYQNDVGPFDTRIYGQAVHFVNTRDDMPEATRVHLEPTINLPLSNNWGQHQYRSEVAGNPLSANQS
;
A
#
# COMPACT_ATOMS: atom_id res chain seq x y z
N MET A 1 -4.78 29.66 -26.46
CA MET A 1 -6.15 29.17 -26.16
C MET A 1 -6.03 27.74 -25.69
N GLY A 2 -5.92 27.52 -24.38
CA GLY A 2 -5.62 26.19 -23.82
C GLY A 2 -6.87 25.33 -23.76
N ASP A 3 -6.78 24.11 -24.29
CA ASP A 3 -7.83 23.11 -24.25
C ASP A 3 -8.02 22.65 -22.80
N LYS A 4 -8.91 23.34 -22.08
CA LYS A 4 -9.29 22.97 -20.72
C LYS A 4 -10.01 21.63 -20.82
N ARG A 5 -9.47 20.59 -20.15
CA ARG A 5 -10.13 19.28 -20.01
C ARG A 5 -11.59 19.50 -19.60
N ARG A 6 -12.53 18.89 -20.33
CA ARG A 6 -13.96 19.03 -20.07
C ARG A 6 -14.49 17.77 -19.40
N SER A 7 -15.44 17.93 -18.49
CA SER A 7 -16.20 16.83 -17.92
C SER A 7 -17.19 16.26 -18.94
N GLY A 8 -17.49 14.97 -18.85
CA GLY A 8 -18.45 14.33 -19.73
C GLY A 8 -18.46 12.81 -19.60
N PHE A 9 -19.46 12.19 -20.20
CA PHE A 9 -19.52 10.74 -20.32
C PHE A 9 -18.41 10.25 -21.23
N LEU A 10 -17.68 9.25 -20.75
CA LEU A 10 -16.76 8.46 -21.54
C LEU A 10 -17.57 7.38 -22.28
N ILE A 11 -16.90 6.70 -23.22
CA ILE A 11 -17.55 5.64 -24.01
C ILE A 11 -17.98 4.51 -23.05
N PRO A 12 -19.27 4.15 -23.01
CA PRO A 12 -19.74 3.04 -22.19
C PRO A 12 -19.20 1.71 -22.73
N ASN A 13 -19.09 0.74 -21.84
CA ASN A 13 -18.66 -0.61 -22.20
C ASN A 13 -19.63 -1.64 -21.64
N ALA A 14 -19.69 -2.81 -22.26
CA ALA A 14 -20.45 -3.94 -21.78
C ALA A 14 -19.61 -5.21 -21.84
N LYS A 15 -19.72 -6.06 -20.82
CA LYS A 15 -19.02 -7.34 -20.77
C LYS A 15 -19.99 -8.45 -20.35
N TYR A 16 -19.62 -9.69 -20.63
CA TYR A 16 -20.35 -10.86 -20.14
C TYR A 16 -19.37 -11.84 -19.50
N THR A 17 -19.60 -12.21 -18.24
CA THR A 17 -18.75 -13.17 -17.50
C THR A 17 -19.56 -14.31 -16.90
N THR A 18 -18.92 -15.41 -16.56
CA THR A 18 -19.55 -16.49 -15.79
C THR A 18 -19.84 -16.08 -14.35
N THR A 19 -19.04 -15.15 -13.79
CA THR A 19 -19.19 -14.69 -12.42
C THR A 19 -20.37 -13.73 -12.28
N ASN A 20 -20.47 -12.68 -13.11
CA ASN A 20 -21.46 -11.61 -12.95
C ASN A 20 -22.55 -11.59 -14.05
N TYR A 21 -22.47 -12.47 -15.06
CA TYR A 21 -23.29 -12.45 -16.26
C TYR A 21 -23.14 -11.14 -17.04
N PHE A 22 -24.23 -10.49 -17.44
CA PHE A 22 -24.18 -9.24 -18.18
C PHE A 22 -23.74 -8.08 -17.28
N GLU A 23 -22.77 -7.30 -17.74
CA GLU A 23 -22.15 -6.19 -17.02
C GLU A 23 -22.16 -4.91 -17.87
N PHE A 24 -22.68 -3.84 -17.26
CA PHE A 24 -22.90 -2.46 -17.70
C PHE A 24 -21.93 -1.39 -17.18
N TYR A 25 -21.00 -0.81 -17.95
CA TYR A 25 -20.14 0.30 -17.44
C TYR A 25 -20.48 1.65 -18.08
N LEU A 26 -20.77 2.68 -17.27
CA LEU A 26 -21.05 4.04 -17.75
C LEU A 26 -20.10 5.10 -17.14
N PRO A 27 -18.82 5.12 -17.51
CA PRO A 27 -17.84 6.04 -16.92
C PRO A 27 -18.16 7.51 -17.19
N TYR A 28 -18.19 8.33 -16.15
CA TYR A 28 -18.34 9.77 -16.21
C TYR A 28 -17.08 10.46 -15.70
N TYR A 29 -16.37 11.16 -16.59
CA TYR A 29 -15.18 11.92 -16.26
C TYR A 29 -15.55 13.31 -15.75
N TRP A 30 -14.99 13.68 -14.60
CA TRP A 30 -15.16 14.98 -13.96
C TRP A 30 -13.82 15.67 -13.79
N ASN A 31 -13.57 16.70 -14.59
CA ASN A 31 -12.44 17.60 -14.37
C ASN A 31 -12.79 18.62 -13.27
N ILE A 32 -12.25 18.44 -12.07
CA ILE A 32 -12.56 19.28 -10.90
C ILE A 32 -11.72 20.55 -10.93
N ALA A 33 -10.40 20.40 -11.08
CA ALA A 33 -9.44 21.51 -11.16
C ALA A 33 -8.18 21.08 -11.94
N PRO A 34 -7.28 22.01 -12.35
CA PRO A 34 -6.12 21.67 -13.19
C PRO A 34 -5.21 20.57 -12.63
N ASN A 35 -5.23 20.35 -11.32
CA ASN A 35 -4.41 19.38 -10.61
C ASN A 35 -5.22 18.25 -9.97
N MET A 36 -6.53 18.12 -10.25
CA MET A 36 -7.35 17.03 -9.72
C MET A 36 -8.53 16.70 -10.64
N ASP A 37 -8.74 15.40 -10.86
CA ASP A 37 -9.88 14.89 -11.61
C ASP A 37 -10.45 13.63 -10.94
N ALA A 38 -11.69 13.31 -11.30
CA ALA A 38 -12.38 12.12 -10.83
C ALA A 38 -13.06 11.41 -12.00
N THR A 39 -13.23 10.09 -11.88
CA THR A 39 -14.05 9.28 -12.77
C THR A 39 -15.04 8.50 -11.91
N ILE A 40 -16.33 8.67 -12.17
CA ILE A 40 -17.39 7.94 -11.48
C ILE A 40 -17.96 6.95 -12.49
N THR A 41 -17.87 5.67 -12.21
CA THR A 41 -18.31 4.60 -13.11
C THR A 41 -19.40 3.79 -12.41
N PRO A 42 -20.68 4.00 -12.75
CA PRO A 42 -21.74 3.07 -12.43
C PRO A 42 -21.49 1.78 -13.22
N HIS A 43 -21.25 0.71 -12.50
CA HIS A 43 -21.01 -0.63 -13.02
C HIS A 43 -22.18 -1.53 -12.61
N TYR A 44 -23.12 -1.72 -13.52
CA TYR A 44 -24.27 -2.60 -13.33
C TYR A 44 -23.87 -4.07 -13.52
N MET A 45 -24.21 -4.94 -12.57
CA MET A 45 -23.97 -6.38 -12.66
C MET A 45 -25.28 -7.15 -12.54
N HIS A 46 -25.64 -7.89 -13.59
CA HIS A 46 -26.94 -8.57 -13.65
C HIS A 46 -27.10 -9.64 -12.57
N ARG A 47 -26.12 -10.53 -12.41
CA ARG A 47 -26.22 -11.64 -11.45
C ARG A 47 -26.26 -11.17 -10.01
N ARG A 48 -25.46 -10.15 -9.66
CA ARG A 48 -25.45 -9.55 -8.31
C ARG A 48 -26.69 -8.69 -8.03
N GLY A 49 -27.37 -8.24 -9.08
CA GLY A 49 -28.67 -7.57 -9.01
C GLY A 49 -28.60 -6.12 -8.54
N ASN A 50 -27.44 -5.47 -8.59
CA ASN A 50 -27.24 -4.10 -8.15
C ASN A 50 -26.13 -3.40 -8.98
N ILE A 51 -25.91 -2.12 -8.71
CA ILE A 51 -24.89 -1.28 -9.32
C ILE A 51 -23.76 -1.08 -8.32
N MET A 52 -22.55 -1.40 -8.75
CA MET A 52 -21.31 -1.02 -8.09
C MET A 52 -20.91 0.38 -8.53
N TRP A 53 -20.57 1.22 -7.57
CA TRP A 53 -20.09 2.56 -7.82
C TRP A 53 -18.58 2.57 -7.70
N GLU A 54 -17.89 2.58 -8.83
CA GLU A 54 -16.44 2.69 -8.91
C GLU A 54 -16.06 4.16 -8.99
N ASN A 55 -15.16 4.61 -8.13
CA ASN A 55 -14.80 6.02 -7.98
C ASN A 55 -13.29 6.19 -7.98
N GLU A 56 -12.74 6.57 -9.13
CA GLU A 56 -11.32 6.90 -9.29
C GLU A 56 -11.14 8.39 -9.04
N PHE A 57 -10.26 8.76 -8.10
CA PHE A 57 -9.86 10.14 -7.86
C PHE A 57 -8.36 10.30 -7.99
N ARG A 58 -7.92 11.26 -8.81
CA ARG A 58 -6.49 11.53 -9.03
C ARG A 58 -6.19 12.97 -8.69
N TYR A 59 -5.04 13.17 -8.03
CA TYR A 59 -4.60 14.50 -7.65
C TYR A 59 -3.09 14.65 -7.80
N LEU A 60 -2.68 15.90 -8.03
CA LEU A 60 -1.31 16.33 -8.04
C LEU A 60 -1.17 17.50 -7.06
N SER A 61 -0.27 17.34 -6.10
CA SER A 61 0.02 18.31 -5.04
C SER A 61 1.52 18.62 -5.00
N GLN A 62 1.93 19.60 -4.20
CA GLN A 62 3.35 19.85 -3.95
C GLN A 62 4.04 18.68 -3.23
N ALA A 63 3.27 17.92 -2.44
CA ALA A 63 3.77 16.76 -1.72
C ALA A 63 3.92 15.51 -2.61
N GLY A 64 3.31 15.50 -3.80
CA GLY A 64 3.32 14.35 -4.68
C GLY A 64 2.06 14.19 -5.52
N ALA A 65 2.06 13.12 -6.31
CA ALA A 65 0.89 12.64 -7.03
C ALA A 65 0.22 11.51 -6.25
N GLY A 66 -1.10 11.39 -6.37
CA GLY A 66 -1.81 10.26 -5.81
C GLY A 66 -3.05 9.87 -6.59
N LEU A 67 -3.46 8.63 -6.36
CA LEU A 67 -4.66 8.00 -6.89
C LEU A 67 -5.39 7.33 -5.74
N MET A 68 -6.70 7.55 -5.66
CA MET A 68 -7.61 6.86 -4.76
C MET A 68 -8.66 6.14 -5.60
N GLU A 69 -9.00 4.92 -5.20
CA GLU A 69 -10.15 4.19 -5.74
C GLU A 69 -11.08 3.87 -4.58
N LEU A 70 -12.38 4.10 -4.77
CA LEU A 70 -13.40 3.62 -3.86
C LEU A 70 -14.50 2.95 -4.66
N ASP A 71 -14.53 1.62 -4.57
CA ASP A 71 -15.57 0.83 -5.16
C ASP A 71 -16.57 0.42 -4.09
N TYR A 72 -17.86 0.63 -4.36
CA TYR A 72 -18.91 0.33 -3.40
C TYR A 72 -20.12 -0.34 -4.06
N LEU A 73 -20.41 -1.57 -3.65
CA LEU A 73 -21.60 -2.33 -3.98
C LEU A 73 -22.51 -2.39 -2.75
N PRO A 74 -23.66 -1.68 -2.75
CA PRO A 74 -24.51 -1.58 -1.57
C PRO A 74 -25.12 -2.92 -1.11
N SER A 75 -25.39 -3.83 -2.04
CA SER A 75 -25.90 -5.17 -1.76
C SER A 75 -25.50 -6.13 -2.87
N ASP A 76 -25.22 -7.37 -2.52
CA ASP A 76 -24.80 -8.43 -3.42
C ASP A 76 -25.61 -9.70 -3.18
N LYS A 77 -26.51 -10.04 -4.11
CA LYS A 77 -27.37 -11.21 -3.96
C LYS A 77 -26.62 -12.53 -3.91
N VAL A 78 -25.54 -12.65 -4.69
CA VAL A 78 -24.76 -13.89 -4.74
C VAL A 78 -24.04 -14.09 -3.40
N TYR A 79 -23.45 -13.01 -2.87
CA TYR A 79 -22.81 -13.04 -1.57
C TYR A 79 -23.80 -13.31 -0.43
N GLU A 80 -24.99 -12.69 -0.46
CA GLU A 80 -26.06 -12.91 0.52
C GLU A 80 -26.53 -14.37 0.57
N ASP A 81 -26.66 -15.01 -0.60
CA ASP A 81 -27.02 -16.43 -0.70
C ASP A 81 -25.91 -17.35 -0.16
N GLU A 82 -24.64 -17.00 -0.37
CA GLU A 82 -23.48 -17.77 0.10
C GLU A 82 -23.19 -17.57 1.60
N HIS A 83 -23.49 -16.38 2.13
CA HIS A 83 -23.22 -15.97 3.52
C HIS A 83 -24.51 -15.49 4.22
N PRO A 84 -25.52 -16.36 4.40
CA PRO A 84 -26.84 -15.95 4.93
C PRO A 84 -26.81 -15.50 6.39
N ASN A 85 -25.71 -15.74 7.10
CA ASN A 85 -25.52 -15.35 8.50
C ASN A 85 -24.79 -14.00 8.66
N ASP A 86 -24.30 -13.41 7.57
CA ASP A 86 -23.64 -12.10 7.61
C ASP A 86 -24.68 -10.98 7.73
N ASP A 87 -24.40 -9.99 8.59
CA ASP A 87 -25.30 -8.85 8.82
C ASP A 87 -25.47 -7.94 7.57
N SER A 88 -24.63 -8.09 6.56
CA SER A 88 -24.67 -7.25 5.36
C SER A 88 -24.00 -7.89 4.15
N SER A 89 -24.64 -7.78 2.99
CA SER A 89 -24.08 -8.16 1.69
C SER A 89 -23.39 -7.02 0.95
N ARG A 90 -23.02 -5.94 1.66
CA ARG A 90 -22.30 -4.81 1.05
C ARG A 90 -20.85 -5.20 0.79
N ARG A 91 -20.34 -4.87 -0.38
CA ARG A 91 -18.96 -5.16 -0.77
C ARG A 91 -18.25 -3.91 -1.23
N TRP A 92 -17.01 -3.74 -0.83
CA TRP A 92 -16.28 -2.51 -1.10
C TRP A 92 -14.79 -2.73 -1.18
N LEU A 93 -14.13 -1.85 -1.93
CA LEU A 93 -12.69 -1.76 -2.04
C LEU A 93 -12.27 -0.31 -1.86
N PHE A 94 -11.24 -0.11 -1.06
CA PHE A 94 -10.56 1.17 -0.94
C PHE A 94 -9.09 1.00 -1.28
N TYR A 95 -8.63 1.74 -2.28
CA TYR A 95 -7.24 1.80 -2.69
C TYR A 95 -6.72 3.22 -2.55
N TRP A 96 -5.49 3.36 -2.08
CA TRP A 96 -4.82 4.65 -2.06
C TRP A 96 -3.33 4.50 -2.32
N ASN A 97 -2.88 5.14 -3.39
CA ASN A 97 -1.48 5.30 -3.70
C ASN A 97 -1.11 6.78 -3.69
N HIS A 98 -0.05 7.13 -2.98
CA HIS A 98 0.53 8.46 -2.99
C HIS A 98 2.04 8.34 -3.06
N SER A 99 2.65 9.07 -3.97
CA SER A 99 4.10 9.16 -4.05
C SER A 99 4.51 10.59 -4.33
N GLY A 100 5.40 11.10 -3.49
CA GLY A 100 6.13 12.29 -3.82
C GLY A 100 7.23 12.63 -2.84
N SER A 101 7.98 13.64 -3.24
CA SER A 101 9.04 14.22 -2.44
C SER A 101 8.85 15.73 -2.41
N TRP A 102 8.94 16.28 -1.21
CA TRP A 102 8.91 17.71 -0.98
C TRP A 102 10.17 18.12 -0.23
N ILE A 103 11.02 18.88 -0.92
CA ILE A 103 12.32 19.35 -0.42
C ILE A 103 13.26 18.17 -0.10
N ARG A 104 13.29 17.75 1.17
CA ARG A 104 14.10 16.65 1.71
C ARG A 104 13.23 15.62 2.45
N CYS A 105 11.93 15.87 2.51
CA CYS A 105 10.93 14.98 3.09
C CYS A 105 10.27 14.20 1.94
N GLY A 106 10.40 12.88 1.93
CA GLY A 106 9.62 12.00 1.07
C GLY A 106 8.37 11.56 1.79
N VAL A 107 7.21 11.65 1.14
CA VAL A 107 6.00 11.00 1.62
C VAL A 107 5.63 9.94 0.59
N SER A 108 5.55 8.70 1.03
CA SER A 108 5.16 7.59 0.20
C SER A 108 4.14 6.76 0.92
N THR A 109 2.93 6.72 0.37
CA THR A 109 1.86 5.84 0.82
C THR A 109 1.62 4.84 -0.30
N SER A 110 1.83 3.57 0.00
CA SER A 110 1.55 2.49 -0.92
C SER A 110 0.61 1.53 -0.22
N THR A 111 -0.68 1.71 -0.45
CA THR A 111 -1.71 0.82 0.05
C THR A 111 -2.20 -0.05 -1.10
N THR A 112 -1.90 -1.35 -1.07
CA THR A 112 -2.70 -2.38 -1.77
C THR A 112 -4.12 -2.32 -1.23
N PRO A 113 -5.16 -2.62 -2.01
CA PRO A 113 -6.51 -2.25 -1.62
C PRO A 113 -6.96 -2.96 -0.34
N LYS A 114 -7.65 -2.22 0.52
CA LYS A 114 -8.40 -2.79 1.64
C LYS A 114 -9.78 -3.17 1.12
N VAL A 115 -10.18 -4.41 1.36
CA VAL A 115 -11.45 -4.96 0.86
C VAL A 115 -12.37 -5.37 2.00
N SER A 116 -13.67 -5.40 1.72
CA SER A 116 -14.72 -5.82 2.65
C SER A 116 -14.55 -7.26 3.15
N ASP A 117 -14.14 -8.15 2.26
CA ASP A 117 -14.18 -9.59 2.45
C ASP A 117 -13.03 -10.29 1.68
N PRO A 118 -12.61 -11.50 2.08
CA PRO A 118 -11.51 -12.22 1.44
C PRO A 118 -11.77 -12.64 -0.02
N SER A 119 -13.05 -12.78 -0.43
CA SER A 119 -13.40 -13.25 -1.77
C SER A 119 -13.50 -12.12 -2.81
N TYR A 120 -13.32 -10.86 -2.39
CA TYR A 120 -13.52 -9.67 -3.25
C TYR A 120 -12.82 -9.78 -4.62
N PHE A 121 -11.53 -10.11 -4.64
CA PHE A 121 -10.78 -10.19 -5.90
C PHE A 121 -11.03 -11.47 -6.70
N ASN A 122 -11.70 -12.47 -6.13
CA ASN A 122 -12.19 -13.63 -6.88
C ASN A 122 -13.46 -13.29 -7.68
N ASP A 123 -14.17 -12.27 -7.21
CA ASP A 123 -15.51 -11.90 -7.64
C ASP A 123 -15.56 -10.69 -8.57
N PHE A 124 -14.66 -9.74 -8.36
CA PHE A 124 -14.58 -8.48 -9.09
C PHE A 124 -13.22 -8.33 -9.75
N ASP A 125 -13.24 -8.10 -11.06
CA ASP A 125 -12.04 -7.68 -11.79
C ASP A 125 -11.68 -6.27 -11.37
N ASN A 126 -10.46 -6.06 -10.87
CA ASN A 126 -9.97 -4.74 -10.52
C ASN A 126 -8.58 -4.52 -11.11
N LYS A 127 -8.25 -3.28 -11.42
CA LYS A 127 -6.89 -2.88 -11.83
C LYS A 127 -5.90 -2.94 -10.65
N TYR A 128 -6.39 -2.81 -9.42
CA TYR A 128 -5.59 -2.63 -8.22
C TYR A 128 -5.42 -3.90 -7.37
N GLY A 129 -5.98 -5.04 -7.81
CA GLY A 129 -5.81 -6.36 -7.21
C GLY A 129 -6.37 -7.46 -8.10
N SER A 130 -5.98 -8.70 -7.83
CA SER A 130 -6.29 -9.89 -8.64
C SER A 130 -6.67 -11.08 -7.76
N SER A 131 -7.42 -12.04 -8.30
CA SER A 131 -7.79 -13.29 -7.63
C SER A 131 -6.59 -14.15 -7.21
N THR A 132 -5.42 -13.89 -7.80
CA THR A 132 -4.15 -14.55 -7.43
C THR A 132 -3.52 -13.98 -6.16
N ASP A 133 -4.00 -12.83 -5.67
CA ASP A 133 -3.43 -12.17 -4.51
C ASP A 133 -3.89 -12.91 -3.24
N GLY A 134 -2.93 -13.39 -2.44
CA GLY A 134 -3.23 -14.05 -1.16
C GLY A 134 -3.31 -13.09 0.03
N TYR A 135 -2.92 -11.82 -0.17
CA TYR A 135 -2.95 -10.78 0.85
C TYR A 135 -2.85 -9.38 0.22
N ALA A 136 -3.38 -8.37 0.91
CA ALA A 136 -3.14 -6.96 0.62
C ALA A 136 -2.16 -6.34 1.61
N THR A 137 -1.15 -5.63 1.09
CA THR A 137 -0.18 -4.88 1.88
C THR A 137 -0.63 -3.44 2.07
N GLN A 138 -0.75 -2.98 3.31
CA GLN A 138 -1.12 -1.62 3.64
C GLN A 138 0.09 -0.94 4.25
N LYS A 139 0.73 -0.03 3.50
CA LYS A 139 1.95 0.64 3.93
C LYS A 139 1.84 2.15 3.84
N PHE A 140 2.10 2.80 4.97
CA PHE A 140 2.31 4.23 5.03
C PHE A 140 3.76 4.51 5.42
N SER A 141 4.41 5.46 4.75
CA SER A 141 5.78 5.84 5.10
C SER A 141 6.06 7.32 4.86
N VAL A 142 6.75 7.91 5.82
CA VAL A 142 7.26 9.29 5.75
C VAL A 142 8.73 9.23 6.08
N GLY A 143 9.55 9.81 5.22
CA GLY A 143 10.99 9.82 5.36
C GLY A 143 11.57 11.20 5.21
N TYR A 144 12.73 11.40 5.81
CA TYR A 144 13.59 12.55 5.61
C TYR A 144 14.94 12.04 5.13
N ALA A 145 15.47 12.63 4.05
CA ALA A 145 16.75 12.22 3.48
C ALA A 145 17.61 13.44 3.11
N VAL A 146 18.84 13.42 3.61
CA VAL A 146 19.97 14.25 3.20
C VAL A 146 21.13 13.36 2.79
N GLN A 147 22.21 13.96 2.29
CA GLN A 147 23.33 13.23 1.69
C GLN A 147 23.95 12.17 2.62
N ASN A 148 24.07 12.46 3.91
CA ASN A 148 24.73 11.62 4.90
C ASN A 148 23.78 11.01 5.94
N PHE A 149 22.47 11.27 5.83
CA PHE A 149 21.51 10.83 6.83
C PHE A 149 20.14 10.61 6.20
N ASN A 150 19.49 9.51 6.53
CA ASN A 150 18.06 9.35 6.29
C ASN A 150 17.36 8.71 7.48
N ALA A 151 16.12 9.11 7.70
CA ALA A 151 15.24 8.52 8.70
C ALA A 151 13.87 8.31 8.06
N THR A 152 13.28 7.13 8.23
CA THR A 152 11.96 6.77 7.70
C THR A 152 11.12 6.18 8.81
N VAL A 153 9.96 6.77 9.06
CA VAL A 153 8.90 6.17 9.87
C VAL A 153 7.91 5.53 8.92
N SER A 154 7.53 4.29 9.20
CA SER A 154 6.55 3.57 8.42
C SER A 154 5.63 2.74 9.31
N THR A 155 4.40 2.54 8.85
CA THR A 155 3.50 1.51 9.35
C THR A 155 3.26 0.50 8.24
N LYS A 156 3.21 -0.78 8.59
CA LYS A 156 3.00 -1.88 7.65
C LYS A 156 2.01 -2.84 8.24
N GLN A 157 0.89 -3.04 7.56
CA GLN A 157 -0.15 -3.99 7.90
C GLN A 157 -0.41 -4.90 6.71
N PHE A 158 -0.98 -6.07 6.98
CA PHE A 158 -1.34 -7.03 5.96
C PHE A 158 -2.77 -7.53 6.20
N GLN A 159 -3.58 -7.54 5.15
CA GLN A 159 -4.87 -8.20 5.15
C GLN A 159 -4.72 -9.52 4.41
N VAL A 160 -4.75 -10.65 5.13
CA VAL A 160 -4.64 -11.99 4.54
C VAL A 160 -5.99 -12.43 4.01
N PHE A 161 -6.05 -12.88 2.76
CA PHE A 161 -7.28 -13.35 2.11
C PHE A 161 -7.43 -14.87 2.31
N SER A 162 -7.76 -15.24 3.55
CA SER A 162 -8.00 -16.63 3.94
C SER A 162 -9.10 -16.68 4.99
N GLU A 163 -9.99 -17.67 4.89
CA GLU A 163 -11.04 -17.89 5.89
C GLU A 163 -10.54 -18.68 7.11
N GLN A 164 -9.42 -19.37 6.99
CA GLN A 164 -8.91 -20.27 8.04
C GLN A 164 -7.99 -19.56 9.02
N ASN A 165 -7.09 -18.72 8.50
CA ASN A 165 -6.14 -17.99 9.34
C ASN A 165 -5.82 -16.65 8.72
N THR A 166 -6.35 -15.60 9.35
CA THR A 166 -6.11 -14.20 9.00
C THR A 166 -5.03 -13.56 9.88
N SER A 167 -4.44 -14.31 10.82
CA SER A 167 -3.42 -13.80 11.73
C SER A 167 -2.23 -13.29 10.95
N SER A 168 -1.91 -12.02 11.16
CA SER A 168 -0.72 -11.40 10.59
C SER A 168 -0.14 -10.40 11.57
N TYR A 169 1.18 -10.29 11.55
CA TYR A 169 1.87 -9.26 12.30
C TYR A 169 1.98 -7.98 11.49
N SER A 170 1.74 -6.87 12.17
CA SER A 170 1.88 -5.51 11.68
C SER A 170 3.03 -4.82 12.40
N ALA A 171 3.71 -3.91 11.70
CA ALA A 171 4.75 -3.07 12.27
C ALA A 171 4.20 -1.66 12.51
N GLU A 172 4.02 -1.29 13.78
CA GLU A 172 3.23 -0.11 14.19
C GLU A 172 3.85 0.62 15.40
N PRO A 173 4.69 1.66 15.19
CA PRO A 173 5.39 2.00 13.97
C PRO A 173 6.74 1.29 13.84
N GLN A 174 7.33 1.36 12.65
CA GLN A 174 8.73 1.04 12.35
C GLN A 174 9.48 2.33 12.00
N LEU A 175 10.53 2.63 12.75
CA LEU A 175 11.50 3.71 12.48
C LEU A 175 12.81 3.08 12.01
N ASP A 176 13.26 3.46 10.82
CA ASP A 176 14.55 3.11 10.26
C ASP A 176 15.42 4.37 10.13
N VAL A 177 16.65 4.33 10.63
CA VAL A 177 17.60 5.45 10.58
C VAL A 177 18.92 4.96 10.01
N ASN A 178 19.46 5.71 9.05
CA ASN A 178 20.78 5.48 8.49
C ASN A 178 21.61 6.76 8.56
N TYR A 179 22.84 6.62 9.04
CA TYR A 179 23.85 7.67 8.99
C TYR A 179 25.07 7.13 8.25
N TYR A 180 25.63 7.94 7.35
CA TYR A 180 26.78 7.61 6.52
C TYR A 180 27.86 8.64 6.76
N GLN A 181 29.08 8.18 6.98
CA GLN A 181 30.23 9.05 7.05
C GLN A 181 31.38 8.40 6.30
N ASN A 182 31.61 8.93 5.10
CA ASN A 182 32.72 8.54 4.24
C ASN A 182 33.97 9.33 4.65
N ASP A 183 35.13 8.89 4.16
CA ASP A 183 36.42 9.57 4.34
C ASP A 183 36.89 9.67 5.81
N VAL A 184 36.56 8.67 6.64
CA VAL A 184 37.15 8.52 7.98
C VAL A 184 38.53 7.87 7.82
N GLY A 185 39.50 8.66 7.36
CA GLY A 185 40.80 8.14 6.92
C GLY A 185 40.62 7.30 5.64
N PRO A 186 41.08 6.04 5.59
CA PRO A 186 40.83 5.16 4.44
C PRO A 186 39.47 4.44 4.52
N PHE A 187 38.67 4.68 5.57
CA PHE A 187 37.45 3.94 5.84
C PHE A 187 36.19 4.74 5.50
N ASP A 188 35.17 4.01 5.05
CA ASP A 188 33.78 4.46 5.01
C ASP A 188 33.02 3.83 6.16
N THR A 189 32.18 4.60 6.83
CA THR A 189 31.40 4.14 7.98
C THR A 189 29.91 4.36 7.75
N ARG A 190 29.11 3.42 8.25
CA ARG A 190 27.64 3.52 8.27
C ARG A 190 27.15 3.09 9.64
N ILE A 191 26.13 3.76 10.15
CA ILE A 191 25.36 3.29 11.30
C ILE A 191 23.92 3.12 10.83
N TYR A 192 23.40 1.92 10.98
CA TYR A 192 21.99 1.62 10.82
C TYR A 192 21.35 1.39 12.19
N GLY A 193 20.21 2.04 12.43
CA GLY A 193 19.40 1.85 13.62
C GLY A 193 17.96 1.59 13.23
N GLN A 194 17.30 0.67 13.93
CA GLN A 194 15.88 0.41 13.75
C GLN A 194 15.19 0.28 15.10
N ALA A 195 14.00 0.88 15.22
CA ALA A 195 13.08 0.64 16.32
C ALA A 195 11.72 0.25 15.74
N VAL A 196 11.16 -0.87 16.18
CA VAL A 196 9.89 -1.37 15.65
C VAL A 196 9.06 -2.00 16.76
N HIS A 197 7.77 -1.74 16.73
CA HIS A 197 6.79 -2.40 17.56
C HIS A 197 5.91 -3.31 16.68
N PHE A 198 5.81 -4.58 17.04
CA PHE A 198 5.07 -5.61 16.34
C PHE A 198 3.80 -5.97 17.10
N VAL A 199 2.66 -5.82 16.44
CA VAL A 199 1.33 -6.15 16.95
C VAL A 199 0.70 -7.18 16.01
N ASN A 200 -0.11 -8.10 16.53
CA ASN A 200 -0.83 -9.05 15.69
C ASN A 200 -2.30 -8.64 15.55
N THR A 201 -2.95 -9.08 14.48
CA THR A 201 -4.40 -8.91 14.32
C THR A 201 -5.24 -9.68 15.35
N ARG A 202 -4.64 -10.68 16.01
CA ARG A 202 -5.27 -11.43 17.11
C ARG A 202 -4.68 -11.04 18.45
N ASP A 203 -5.54 -10.82 19.43
CA ASP A 203 -5.16 -10.40 20.79
C ASP A 203 -4.49 -11.52 21.61
N ASP A 204 -4.57 -12.78 21.16
CA ASP A 204 -3.94 -13.94 21.83
C ASP A 204 -2.49 -14.19 21.39
N MET A 205 -1.96 -13.38 20.47
CA MET A 205 -0.61 -13.48 19.95
C MET A 205 0.33 -12.49 20.65
N PRO A 206 1.58 -12.86 20.94
CA PRO A 206 2.51 -11.99 21.67
C PRO A 206 2.85 -10.74 20.87
N GLU A 207 2.90 -9.60 21.55
CA GLU A 207 3.44 -8.35 21.00
C GLU A 207 4.94 -8.25 21.30
N ALA A 208 5.68 -7.54 20.43
CA ALA A 208 7.12 -7.38 20.61
C ALA A 208 7.60 -5.97 20.26
N THR A 209 8.51 -5.44 21.07
CA THR A 209 9.28 -4.24 20.73
C THR A 209 10.73 -4.63 20.50
N ARG A 210 11.27 -4.23 19.35
CA ARG A 210 12.64 -4.50 18.93
C ARG A 210 13.40 -3.22 18.68
N VAL A 211 14.60 -3.14 19.24
CA VAL A 211 15.59 -2.13 18.87
C VAL A 211 16.79 -2.85 18.28
N HIS A 212 17.28 -2.36 17.14
CA HIS A 212 18.41 -2.93 16.42
C HIS A 212 19.42 -1.82 16.13
N LEU A 213 20.70 -2.09 16.35
CA LEU A 213 21.80 -1.19 16.04
C LEU A 213 22.90 -1.97 15.31
N GLU A 214 23.34 -1.43 14.17
CA GLU A 214 24.29 -2.06 13.27
C GLU A 214 25.30 -1.04 12.74
N PRO A 215 26.41 -0.82 13.45
CA PRO A 215 27.58 -0.14 12.91
C PRO A 215 28.31 -1.01 11.88
N THR A 216 28.65 -0.42 10.74
CA THR A 216 29.43 -1.02 9.67
C THR A 216 30.64 -0.14 9.35
N ILE A 217 31.82 -0.77 9.22
CA ILE A 217 33.05 -0.12 8.74
C ILE A 217 33.51 -0.84 7.48
N ASN A 218 33.85 -0.06 6.47
CA ASN A 218 34.23 -0.53 5.14
C ASN A 218 35.58 0.09 4.72
N LEU A 219 36.46 -0.72 4.13
CA LEU A 219 37.74 -0.29 3.58
C LEU A 219 37.76 -0.63 2.08
N PRO A 220 37.43 0.32 1.19
CA PRO A 220 37.56 0.13 -0.24
C PRO A 220 39.01 0.40 -0.70
N LEU A 221 39.61 -0.57 -1.38
CA LEU A 221 40.91 -0.44 -2.02
C LEU A 221 40.74 -0.60 -3.53
N SER A 222 41.15 0.39 -4.31
CA SER A 222 41.07 0.31 -5.78
C SER A 222 42.37 0.74 -6.44
N ASN A 223 42.69 0.13 -7.57
CA ASN A 223 43.78 0.51 -8.45
C ASN A 223 43.37 0.31 -9.92
N ASN A 224 44.26 0.63 -10.87
CA ASN A 224 43.96 0.57 -12.31
C ASN A 224 43.64 -0.84 -12.85
N TRP A 225 43.89 -1.91 -12.09
CA TRP A 225 43.74 -3.30 -12.52
C TRP A 225 42.80 -4.13 -11.64
N GLY A 226 42.24 -3.57 -10.57
CA GLY A 226 41.31 -4.29 -9.69
C GLY A 226 40.76 -3.47 -8.51
N GLN A 227 39.69 -3.99 -7.92
CA GLN A 227 39.02 -3.44 -6.74
C GLN A 227 38.86 -4.53 -5.68
N HIS A 228 39.23 -4.21 -4.43
CA HIS A 228 39.06 -5.04 -3.25
C HIS A 228 38.29 -4.26 -2.18
N GLN A 229 37.41 -4.93 -1.43
CA GLN A 229 36.59 -4.30 -0.40
C GLN A 229 36.57 -5.18 0.85
N TYR A 230 36.97 -4.62 2.00
CA TYR A 230 36.89 -5.30 3.30
C TYR A 230 35.79 -4.66 4.15
N ARG A 231 34.91 -5.47 4.74
CA ARG A 231 33.77 -5.01 5.54
C ARG A 231 33.75 -5.71 6.90
N SER A 232 33.49 -4.93 7.96
CA SER A 232 33.20 -5.43 9.31
C SER A 232 31.87 -4.85 9.79
N GLU A 233 31.06 -5.68 10.45
CA GLU A 233 29.71 -5.37 10.91
C GLU A 233 29.50 -5.95 12.31
N VAL A 234 28.86 -5.19 13.20
CA VAL A 234 28.45 -5.65 14.53
C VAL A 234 26.96 -5.35 14.67
N ALA A 235 26.17 -6.32 15.11
CA ALA A 235 24.71 -6.17 15.29
C ALA A 235 24.30 -6.41 16.74
N GLY A 236 23.55 -5.46 17.32
CA GLY A 236 22.90 -5.60 18.63
C GLY A 236 21.39 -5.55 18.48
N ASN A 237 20.68 -6.55 19.01
CA ASN A 237 19.25 -6.73 18.75
C ASN A 237 18.44 -7.09 20.02
N PRO A 238 18.33 -6.19 21.02
CA PRO A 238 17.44 -6.39 22.15
C PRO A 238 15.97 -6.50 21.71
N LEU A 239 15.32 -7.56 22.16
CA LEU A 239 13.92 -7.89 21.94
C LEU A 239 13.21 -7.98 23.29
N SER A 240 12.11 -7.24 23.44
CA SER A 240 11.17 -7.38 24.56
C SER A 240 9.85 -7.86 24.01
N ALA A 241 9.39 -9.03 24.46
CA ALA A 241 8.10 -9.59 24.09
C ALA A 241 7.22 -9.68 25.33
N ASN A 242 5.99 -9.19 25.23
CA ASN A 242 4.98 -9.29 26.27
C ASN A 242 3.80 -10.13 25.74
N GLN A 243 3.30 -11.04 26.56
CA GLN A 243 2.00 -11.69 26.36
C GLN A 243 1.01 -11.02 27.31
N SER A 244 -0.11 -10.52 26.78
CA SER A 244 -1.26 -10.05 27.57
C SER A 244 -2.09 -11.23 28.08
#